data_AF-A0A3D1F664-F1
#
_entry.id   AF-A0A3D1F664-F1
#
_cell.length_a   1.000
_cell.length_b   1.000
_cell.length_c   1.000
_cell.angle_alpha   90.00
_cell.angle_beta   90.00
_cell.angle_gamma   90.00
#
_symmetry.space_group_name_H-M   'P 1'
#
loop_
_entity.id
_entity.type
_entity.pdbx_description
1 polymer ?
#
loop_
_entity_poly.entity_id
_entity_poly.type
_entity_poly.pdbx_seq_one_letter_code
_entity_poly.pdbx_strand_id
1 'polypeptide(L)'
;MYANGIRVEDYPLLQSEGILKYATYAHVREITEDNKVLAGQDVFNIACTRCHTTQGVNSVVEKFDNLYGKDKTWDPAAMSAYIKGMHNARPFMPPFPGNDKELDALVAYVLQIKETGETLPGMQSAGIVIAPETVRRSPVRISAGDADASNVTP
;
A
#
# COMPACT_ATOMS: atom_id res chain seq x y z
N MET A 1 -1.09 -15.30 5.05
CA MET A 1 -0.42 -14.07 4.54
C MET A 1 -0.57 -14.03 3.03
N TYR A 2 -0.75 -12.85 2.44
CA TYR A 2 -0.79 -12.65 1.00
C TYR A 2 0.60 -12.39 0.40
N ALA A 3 0.71 -12.41 -0.94
CA ALA A 3 1.96 -12.22 -1.67
C ALA A 3 2.62 -10.83 -1.44
N ASN A 4 1.86 -9.83 -1.01
CA ASN A 4 2.38 -8.51 -0.60
C ASN A 4 2.98 -8.49 0.81
N GLY A 5 3.00 -9.62 1.53
CA GLY A 5 3.57 -9.74 2.87
C GLY A 5 2.62 -9.33 4.01
N ILE A 6 1.37 -8.96 3.69
CA ILE A 6 0.37 -8.55 4.69
C ILE A 6 -0.41 -9.77 5.16
N ARG A 7 -0.61 -9.90 6.48
CA ARG A 7 -1.35 -11.02 7.08
C ARG A 7 -2.84 -10.88 6.81
N VAL A 8 -3.55 -11.99 6.72
CA VAL A 8 -4.97 -11.98 6.32
C VAL A 8 -5.80 -11.34 7.43
N GLU A 9 -5.46 -11.65 8.67
CA GLU A 9 -6.07 -11.14 9.89
C GLU A 9 -5.92 -9.63 10.10
N ASP A 10 -4.95 -8.97 9.44
CA ASP A 10 -4.73 -7.53 9.58
C ASP A 10 -5.63 -6.69 8.64
N TYR A 11 -6.20 -7.30 7.59
CA TYR A 11 -6.98 -6.56 6.58
C TYR A 11 -8.16 -5.76 7.15
N PRO A 12 -8.98 -6.30 8.08
CA PRO A 12 -10.09 -5.52 8.65
C PRO A 12 -9.62 -4.23 9.33
N LEU A 13 -8.49 -4.26 10.04
CA LEU A 13 -7.91 -3.09 10.68
C LEU A 13 -7.38 -2.10 9.63
N LEU A 14 -6.61 -2.60 8.66
CA LEU A 14 -5.97 -1.78 7.64
C LEU A 14 -6.97 -1.13 6.68
N GLN A 15 -8.04 -1.83 6.30
CA GLN A 15 -9.12 -1.27 5.47
C GLN A 15 -9.96 -0.23 6.22
N SER A 16 -10.01 -0.31 7.55
CA SER A 16 -10.66 0.68 8.40
C SER A 16 -9.78 1.91 8.62
N GLU A 17 -8.53 1.71 9.03
CA GLU A 17 -7.66 2.78 9.54
C GLU A 17 -6.59 3.27 8.54
N GLY A 18 -6.36 2.53 7.47
CA GLY A 18 -5.32 2.77 6.47
C GLY A 18 -3.98 2.08 6.79
N ILE A 19 -3.27 1.63 5.75
CA ILE A 19 -1.94 1.03 5.87
C ILE A 19 -0.86 2.05 6.26
N LEU A 20 -0.97 3.30 5.81
CA LEU A 20 0.02 4.35 6.03
C LEU A 20 0.19 4.66 7.52
N LYS A 21 -0.89 4.57 8.28
CA LYS A 21 -0.89 4.78 9.73
C LYS A 21 0.08 3.84 10.46
N TYR A 22 0.24 2.61 9.98
CA TYR A 22 1.05 1.57 10.63
C TYR A 22 2.38 1.30 9.93
N ALA A 23 2.58 1.80 8.70
CA ALA A 23 3.79 1.57 7.94
C ALA A 23 4.99 2.33 8.53
N THR A 24 5.97 1.62 9.09
CA THR A 24 7.17 2.20 9.70
C THR A 24 7.91 3.16 8.78
N TYR A 25 8.02 2.81 7.49
CA TYR A 25 8.80 3.53 6.49
C TYR A 25 7.93 4.33 5.50
N ALA A 26 6.79 4.84 5.95
CA ALA A 26 5.99 5.78 5.16
C ALA A 26 6.41 7.24 5.44
N HIS A 27 6.45 8.03 4.37
CA HIS A 27 6.60 9.48 4.40
C HIS A 27 5.33 10.15 4.93
N VAL A 28 4.17 9.60 4.59
CA VAL A 28 2.85 10.12 4.95
C VAL A 28 2.13 9.19 5.93
N ARG A 29 1.53 9.75 6.99
CA ARG A 29 0.64 9.04 7.93
C ARG A 29 -0.82 9.46 7.82
N GLU A 30 -1.05 10.69 7.36
CA GLU A 30 -2.36 11.28 7.16
C GLU A 30 -2.39 11.97 5.80
N ILE A 31 -3.40 11.64 5.00
CA ILE A 31 -3.53 12.13 3.63
C ILE A 31 -4.20 13.50 3.67
N THR A 32 -3.55 14.47 3.02
CA THR A 32 -4.06 15.81 2.71
C THR A 32 -4.05 15.99 1.20
N GLU A 33 -4.71 17.04 0.70
CA GLU A 33 -4.67 17.34 -0.75
C GLU A 33 -3.24 17.62 -1.24
N ASP A 34 -2.42 18.32 -0.44
CA ASP A 34 -1.05 18.67 -0.80
C ASP A 34 -0.11 17.45 -0.88
N ASN A 35 -0.38 16.40 -0.10
CA ASN A 35 0.49 15.21 -0.04
C ASN A 35 -0.09 13.97 -0.74
N LYS A 36 -1.25 14.10 -1.39
CA LYS A 36 -2.02 12.97 -1.94
C LYS A 36 -1.21 12.06 -2.86
N VAL A 37 -0.42 12.64 -3.76
CA VAL A 37 0.44 11.88 -4.68
C VAL A 37 1.56 11.15 -3.94
N LEU A 38 2.22 11.81 -2.97
CA LEU A 38 3.25 11.19 -2.14
C LEU A 38 2.69 10.05 -1.28
N ALA A 39 1.48 10.22 -0.74
CA ALA A 39 0.76 9.16 -0.04
C ALA A 39 0.47 7.97 -0.97
N GLY A 40 0.09 8.23 -2.22
CA GLY A 40 -0.12 7.20 -3.24
C GLY A 40 1.16 6.43 -3.57
N GLN A 41 2.29 7.13 -3.64
CA GLN A 41 3.61 6.51 -3.80
C GLN A 41 3.96 5.60 -2.61
N ASP A 42 3.68 6.02 -1.37
CA ASP A 42 3.88 5.18 -0.19
C ASP A 42 2.98 3.93 -0.23
N VAL A 43 1.70 4.09 -0.59
CA VAL A 43 0.77 2.95 -0.75
C VAL A 43 1.29 1.99 -1.81
N PHE A 44 1.76 2.49 -2.95
CA PHE A 44 2.35 1.67 -4.01
C PHE A 44 3.59 0.92 -3.50
N ASN A 45 4.48 1.63 -2.79
CA ASN A 45 5.67 1.06 -2.18
C ASN A 45 5.35 -0.10 -1.25
N ILE A 46 4.35 0.07 -0.38
CA ILE A 46 3.98 -0.92 0.64
C ILE A 46 3.25 -2.12 0.02
N ALA A 47 2.29 -1.86 -0.86
CA ALA A 47 1.31 -2.88 -1.28
C ALA A 47 1.53 -3.46 -2.68
N CYS A 48 2.26 -2.78 -3.57
CA CYS A 48 2.30 -3.10 -5.00
C CYS A 48 3.69 -3.52 -5.50
N THR A 49 4.78 -2.95 -4.95
CA THR A 49 6.15 -3.16 -5.44
C THR A 49 6.65 -4.60 -5.37
N ARG A 50 6.00 -5.46 -4.58
CA ARG A 50 6.30 -6.90 -4.52
C ARG A 50 6.05 -7.61 -5.84
N CYS A 51 5.19 -7.06 -6.68
CA CYS A 51 4.87 -7.64 -7.99
C CYS A 51 5.05 -6.64 -9.12
N HIS A 52 4.75 -5.36 -8.91
CA HIS A 52 4.73 -4.35 -9.96
C HIS A 52 5.85 -3.33 -9.82
N THR A 53 6.53 -3.04 -10.93
CA THR A 53 7.28 -1.79 -11.06
C THR A 53 6.35 -0.66 -11.47
N THR A 54 6.80 0.60 -11.39
CA THR A 54 6.07 1.71 -12.02
C THR A 54 6.16 1.58 -13.54
N GLN A 55 7.38 1.40 -14.06
CA GLN A 55 7.69 1.25 -15.49
C GLN A 55 8.57 0.02 -15.74
N GLY A 56 8.60 -0.45 -17.00
CA GLY A 56 9.39 -1.61 -17.40
C GLY A 56 8.75 -2.95 -16.98
N VAL A 57 9.55 -3.86 -16.41
CA VAL A 57 9.14 -5.26 -16.18
C VAL A 57 7.97 -5.35 -15.21
N ASN A 58 6.85 -5.88 -15.69
CA ASN A 58 5.60 -6.00 -14.93
C ASN A 58 5.06 -4.64 -14.44
N SER A 59 5.26 -3.58 -15.22
CA SER A 59 4.79 -2.23 -14.95
C SER A 59 3.30 -2.17 -14.65
N VAL A 60 2.93 -1.44 -13.59
CA VAL A 60 1.53 -1.11 -13.27
C VAL A 60 0.90 -0.26 -14.37
N VAL A 61 1.65 0.68 -14.95
CA VAL A 61 1.21 1.54 -16.07
C VAL A 61 0.89 0.67 -17.27
N GLU A 62 1.77 -0.26 -17.64
CA GLU A 62 1.52 -1.18 -18.75
C GLU A 62 0.29 -2.09 -18.49
N LYS A 63 0.04 -2.52 -17.24
CA LYS A 63 -1.18 -3.29 -16.92
C LYS A 63 -2.44 -2.46 -17.15
N PHE A 64 -2.44 -1.19 -16.78
CA PHE A 64 -3.58 -0.31 -17.02
C PHE A 64 -3.68 0.13 -18.49
N ASP A 65 -2.56 0.31 -19.21
CA ASP A 65 -2.57 0.55 -20.66
C ASP A 65 -3.24 -0.62 -21.38
N ASN A 66 -2.96 -1.86 -20.97
CA ASN A 66 -3.59 -3.06 -21.55
C ASN A 66 -5.09 -3.17 -21.23
N LEU A 67 -5.55 -2.59 -20.12
CA LEU A 67 -6.96 -2.63 -19.71
C LEU A 67 -7.79 -1.52 -20.36
N TYR A 68 -7.26 -0.30 -20.39
CA TYR A 68 -8.01 0.89 -20.78
C TYR A 68 -7.59 1.47 -22.13
N GLY A 69 -6.41 1.09 -22.63
CA GLY A 69 -5.79 1.65 -23.82
C GLY A 69 -4.74 2.70 -23.47
N LYS A 70 -3.60 2.63 -24.17
CA LYS A 70 -2.44 3.48 -23.93
C LYS A 70 -2.71 4.97 -24.15
N ASP A 71 -3.41 5.27 -25.24
CA ASP A 71 -3.65 6.64 -25.71
C ASP A 71 -4.94 7.26 -25.12
N LYS A 72 -5.54 6.60 -24.11
CA LYS A 72 -6.76 7.09 -23.46
C LYS A 72 -6.46 7.70 -22.10
N THR A 73 -7.23 8.71 -21.75
CA THR A 73 -7.40 9.14 -20.36
C THR A 73 -8.06 8.01 -19.59
N TRP A 74 -7.49 7.66 -18.44
CA TRP A 74 -8.07 6.66 -17.55
C TRP A 74 -8.98 7.34 -16.53
N ASP A 75 -10.17 6.80 -16.35
CA ASP A 75 -11.11 7.29 -15.35
C ASP A 75 -10.66 6.84 -13.94
N PRO A 76 -10.39 7.78 -13.01
CA PRO A 76 -9.97 7.42 -11.65
C PRO A 76 -10.97 6.52 -10.93
N ALA A 77 -12.28 6.75 -11.12
CA ALA A 77 -13.30 5.94 -10.46
C ALA A 77 -13.31 4.49 -10.96
N ALA A 78 -13.17 4.29 -12.28
CA ALA A 78 -13.00 2.98 -12.87
C ALA A 78 -11.72 2.27 -12.39
N MET A 79 -10.62 2.99 -12.21
CA MET A 79 -9.37 2.44 -11.66
C MET A 79 -9.56 1.97 -10.21
N SER A 80 -10.16 2.81 -9.35
CA SER A 80 -10.46 2.45 -7.96
C SER A 80 -11.37 1.22 -7.88
N ALA A 81 -12.42 1.16 -8.71
CA ALA A 81 -13.32 0.01 -8.77
C ALA A 81 -12.60 -1.27 -9.21
N TYR A 82 -11.73 -1.18 -10.22
CA TYR A 82 -10.91 -2.30 -10.67
C TYR A 82 -9.99 -2.79 -9.56
N ILE A 83 -9.25 -1.90 -8.89
CA ILE A 83 -8.31 -2.26 -7.83
C ILE A 83 -9.04 -2.94 -6.65
N LYS A 84 -10.23 -2.46 -6.27
CA LYS A 84 -11.05 -3.12 -5.25
C LYS A 84 -11.45 -4.54 -5.66
N GLY A 85 -11.80 -4.76 -6.93
CA GLY A 85 -12.33 -6.02 -7.42
C GLY A 85 -11.32 -7.00 -8.03
N MET A 86 -10.08 -6.59 -8.27
CA MET A 86 -9.10 -7.32 -9.10
C MET A 86 -8.80 -8.75 -8.63
N HIS A 87 -8.83 -8.99 -7.32
CA HIS A 87 -8.57 -10.29 -6.71
C HIS A 87 -9.59 -11.37 -7.11
N ASN A 88 -10.80 -10.98 -7.53
CA ASN A 88 -11.84 -11.91 -7.99
C ASN A 88 -11.53 -12.48 -9.37
N ALA A 89 -10.95 -11.67 -10.25
CA ALA A 89 -10.59 -12.07 -11.62
C ALA A 89 -9.15 -12.58 -11.73
N ARG A 90 -8.27 -12.16 -10.81
CA ARG A 90 -6.85 -12.51 -10.78
C ARG A 90 -6.50 -13.06 -9.40
N PRO A 91 -6.66 -14.37 -9.15
CA PRO A 91 -6.46 -14.96 -7.82
C PRO A 91 -5.05 -14.78 -7.22
N PHE A 92 -4.05 -14.56 -8.08
CA PHE A 92 -2.67 -14.24 -7.66
C PHE A 92 -2.48 -12.78 -7.22
N MET A 93 -3.44 -11.90 -7.52
CA MET A 93 -3.44 -10.51 -7.09
C MET A 93 -4.20 -10.41 -5.75
N PRO A 94 -3.55 -9.94 -4.67
CA PRO A 94 -4.22 -9.85 -3.38
C PRO A 94 -5.31 -8.77 -3.39
N PRO A 95 -6.30 -8.83 -2.46
CA PRO A 95 -7.21 -7.72 -2.23
C PRO A 95 -6.42 -6.46 -1.87
N PHE A 96 -6.98 -5.28 -2.17
CA PHE A 96 -6.37 -4.03 -1.74
C PHE A 96 -6.43 -3.90 -0.21
N PRO A 97 -5.28 -3.71 0.48
CA PRO A 97 -5.22 -3.75 1.94
C PRO A 97 -5.61 -2.43 2.61
N GLY A 98 -5.58 -1.31 1.90
CA GLY A 98 -5.85 0.03 2.44
C GLY A 98 -7.31 0.44 2.38
N ASN A 99 -7.57 1.66 2.83
CA ASN A 99 -8.90 2.28 2.79
C ASN A 99 -9.15 3.10 1.51
N ASP A 100 -10.34 3.67 1.38
CA ASP A 100 -10.74 4.42 0.17
C ASP A 100 -9.89 5.67 -0.07
N LYS A 101 -9.45 6.37 0.99
CA LYS A 101 -8.57 7.55 0.83
C LYS A 101 -7.20 7.15 0.28
N GLU A 102 -6.64 6.05 0.77
CA GLU A 102 -5.38 5.50 0.28
C GLU A 102 -5.50 4.96 -1.15
N LEU A 103 -6.64 4.39 -1.50
CA LEU A 103 -6.93 3.96 -2.86
C LEU A 103 -6.96 5.15 -3.83
N ASP A 104 -7.66 6.22 -3.46
CA ASP A 104 -7.72 7.44 -4.28
C ASP A 104 -6.34 8.10 -4.43
N ALA A 105 -5.53 8.08 -3.37
CA ALA A 105 -4.13 8.51 -3.42
C ALA A 105 -3.29 7.63 -4.34
N LEU A 106 -3.43 6.30 -4.25
CA LEU A 106 -2.74 5.35 -5.13
C LEU A 106 -3.09 5.60 -6.60
N VAL A 107 -4.37 5.81 -6.92
CA VAL A 107 -4.81 6.12 -8.30
C VAL A 107 -4.21 7.45 -8.77
N ALA A 108 -4.21 8.48 -7.93
CA ALA A 108 -3.58 9.77 -8.26
C ALA A 108 -2.08 9.62 -8.59
N TYR A 109 -1.36 8.80 -7.81
CA TYR A 109 0.04 8.49 -8.08
C TYR A 109 0.23 7.72 -9.40
N VAL A 110 -0.59 6.69 -9.66
CA VAL A 110 -0.50 5.91 -10.91
C VAL A 110 -0.76 6.77 -12.15
N LEU A 111 -1.72 7.70 -12.07
CA LEU A 111 -1.99 8.65 -13.14
C LEU A 111 -0.81 9.61 -13.36
N GLN A 112 -0.20 10.11 -12.28
CA GLN A 112 1.00 10.95 -12.40
C GLN A 112 2.13 10.20 -13.11
N ILE A 113 2.49 8.99 -12.68
CA ILE A 113 3.60 8.24 -13.30
C ILE A 113 3.28 7.78 -14.74
N LYS A 114 2.00 7.66 -15.11
CA LYS A 114 1.59 7.48 -16.51
C LYS A 114 1.99 8.70 -17.34
N GLU A 115 1.76 9.90 -16.83
CA GLU A 115 2.05 11.15 -17.54
C GLU A 115 3.55 11.46 -17.57
N THR A 116 4.25 11.28 -16.45
CA THR A 116 5.66 11.68 -16.30
C THR A 116 6.64 10.63 -16.80
N GLY A 117 6.23 9.35 -16.85
CA GLY A 117 7.13 8.24 -17.16
C GLY A 117 8.12 7.92 -16.02
N GLU A 118 7.92 8.49 -14.83
CA GLU A 118 8.86 8.34 -13.71
C GLU A 118 9.00 6.91 -13.22
N THR A 119 10.24 6.54 -12.90
CA THR A 119 10.56 5.27 -12.26
C THR A 119 10.66 5.45 -10.76
N LEU A 120 10.17 4.45 -10.01
CA LEU A 120 10.32 4.43 -8.56
C LEU A 120 11.65 3.72 -8.22
N PRO A 121 12.67 4.45 -7.72
CA PRO A 121 13.91 3.81 -7.32
C PRO A 121 13.69 2.91 -6.10
N GLY A 122 14.47 1.83 -6.01
CA GLY A 122 14.45 0.97 -4.84
C GLY A 122 14.88 1.74 -3.59
N MET A 123 14.19 1.49 -2.47
CA MET A 123 14.45 2.17 -1.19
C MET A 123 15.89 1.95 -0.67
N GLN A 124 16.56 0.86 -1.09
CA GLN A 124 17.96 0.59 -0.73
C GLN A 124 18.93 1.52 -1.46
N SER A 125 18.52 2.11 -2.58
CA SER A 125 19.33 3.02 -3.40
C SER A 125 19.02 4.48 -3.12
N ALA A 126 17.73 4.82 -2.97
CA ALA A 126 17.29 6.21 -2.75
C ALA A 126 17.32 6.65 -1.28
N GLY A 127 17.36 5.72 -0.32
CA GLY A 127 17.17 6.01 1.10
C GLY A 127 15.68 6.20 1.47
N ILE A 128 15.41 6.53 2.74
CA ILE A 128 14.06 6.79 3.25
C ILE A 128 14.03 8.09 4.05
N VAL A 129 12.98 8.89 3.86
CA VAL A 129 12.61 9.99 4.76
C VAL A 129 11.33 9.59 5.46
N ILE A 130 11.35 9.43 6.78
CA ILE A 130 10.16 9.00 7.53
C ILE A 130 9.35 10.20 8.02
N ALA A 131 8.03 10.02 8.13
CA ALA A 131 7.15 11.00 8.78
C ALA A 131 7.64 11.35 10.21
N PRO A 132 7.49 12.60 10.67
CA PRO A 132 7.93 13.02 12.00
C PRO A 132 7.24 12.22 13.12
N GLU A 133 8.00 11.98 14.20
CA GLU A 133 7.65 11.04 15.27
C GLU A 133 6.41 11.44 16.10
N THR A 134 6.00 12.71 16.04
CA THR A 134 4.85 13.28 16.76
C THR A 134 3.50 12.65 16.37
N VAL A 135 3.47 11.84 15.31
CA VAL A 135 2.28 11.08 14.87
C VAL A 135 2.23 9.64 15.44
N ARG A 136 3.26 9.19 16.18
CA ARG A 136 3.21 7.88 16.88
C ARG A 136 2.27 7.96 18.09
N ARG A 137 1.03 7.49 17.95
CA ARG A 137 0.24 7.11 19.13
C ARG A 137 0.84 5.84 19.77
N SER A 138 0.79 5.83 21.10
CA SER A 138 1.48 4.92 22.02
C SER A 138 1.53 3.45 21.57
N PRO A 139 2.62 2.73 21.91
CA PRO A 139 2.67 1.30 21.68
C PRO A 139 1.50 0.62 22.38
N VAL A 140 0.71 -0.14 21.64
CA VAL A 140 -0.21 -1.11 22.22
C VAL A 140 0.64 -2.03 23.09
N ARG A 141 0.50 -1.91 24.41
CA ARG A 141 1.04 -2.90 25.34
C ARG A 141 0.23 -4.16 25.11
N ILE A 142 0.82 -5.13 24.41
CA ILE A 142 0.37 -6.52 24.56
C ILE A 142 0.74 -6.87 26.00
N SER A 143 -0.24 -6.84 26.90
CA SER A 143 -0.05 -7.40 28.24
C SER A 143 0.29 -8.87 28.05
N ALA A 144 1.51 -9.26 28.44
CA ALA A 144 1.83 -10.65 28.64
C ALA A 144 0.81 -11.20 29.65
N GLY A 145 -0.14 -12.00 29.17
CA GLY A 145 -1.00 -12.78 30.04
C GLY A 145 -0.15 -13.79 30.80
N ASP A 146 -0.43 -13.89 32.09
CA ASP A 146 0.25 -14.74 33.06
C ASP A 146 0.39 -16.19 32.57
N ALA A 147 1.61 -16.59 32.24
CA ALA A 147 1.99 -17.99 32.16
C ALA A 147 2.48 -18.41 33.54
N ASP A 148 1.58 -18.98 34.32
CA ASP A 148 1.87 -19.68 35.58
C ASP A 148 2.85 -20.84 35.31
N ALA A 149 4.11 -20.61 35.66
CA ALA A 149 5.16 -21.60 35.63
C ALA A 149 5.20 -22.34 36.99
N SER A 150 4.26 -23.26 37.19
CA SER A 150 4.21 -24.10 38.39
C SER A 150 3.81 -25.55 38.09
N ASN A 151 4.59 -26.29 37.30
CA ASN A 151 4.86 -27.72 37.58
C ASN A 151 5.84 -28.36 36.58
N VAL A 152 7.13 -28.39 36.90
CA VAL A 152 8.01 -29.50 36.51
C VAL A 152 9.05 -29.69 37.62
N THR A 153 8.90 -30.74 38.42
CA THR A 153 10.01 -31.46 39.07
C THR A 153 9.58 -32.90 39.35
N PRO A 154 10.52 -33.82 39.56
CA PRO A 154 11.90 -33.90 39.07
C PRO A 154 12.08 -34.97 37.98
#